data_AF-A0A1Y2A2Z7-F1
#
_entry.id   AF-A0A1Y2A2Z7-F1
#
_cell.length_a   1.000
_cell.length_b   1.000
_cell.length_c   1.000
_cell.angle_alpha   90.00
_cell.angle_beta   90.00
_cell.angle_gamma   90.00
#
_symmetry.space_group_name_H-M   'P 1'
#
loop_
_entity.id
_entity.type
_entity.pdbx_description
1 polymer ?
#
loop_
_entity_poly.entity_id
_entity_poly.type
_entity_poly.pdbx_seq_one_letter_code
_entity_poly.pdbx_strand_id
1 'polypeptide(L)'
;MPALTTTTRAIARSWTPHRFPAARACTAALQQSRSASEVSTTSSFDSPFKGGASGSETTKIPSFAAYRNKGSSENGPKVFSYFMVGTMGALSALGAKATVQDFLVNMSASADVLAQAKVEIDLAAIPEGKNVIIKWRGKPVFIRHRTEAEIKEADDTKWESLRDPQPDSDRVKKPEWLIMLGVCTHLGCVPIGEAGDFGGWFCPCHGSHYDISGRIRKGPAPLNLEIPEYDFPEDDKVVIG
;
A
#
# COMPACT_ATOMS: atom_id res chain seq x y z
N MET A 1 -18.01 -31.27 -31.86
CA MET A 1 -17.05 -31.74 -32.89
C MET A 1 -17.51 -31.14 -34.21
N PRO A 2 -16.67 -30.48 -35.04
CA PRO A 2 -15.19 -30.43 -35.10
C PRO A 2 -14.65 -29.09 -34.53
N ALA A 3 -13.47 -28.96 -33.93
CA ALA A 3 -12.09 -29.32 -34.33
C ALA A 3 -11.55 -28.41 -35.45
N LEU A 4 -10.94 -27.29 -35.05
CA LEU A 4 -9.99 -26.52 -35.87
C LEU A 4 -8.77 -26.21 -35.00
N THR A 5 -7.78 -27.07 -35.17
CA THR A 5 -6.43 -27.02 -34.61
C THR A 5 -5.51 -26.21 -35.54
N THR A 6 -4.35 -25.82 -34.98
CA THR A 6 -3.14 -25.28 -35.65
C THR A 6 -3.22 -23.81 -36.08
N THR A 7 -2.31 -22.88 -35.77
CA THR A 7 -0.85 -22.99 -35.55
C THR A 7 -0.29 -21.71 -34.91
N THR A 8 0.52 -21.88 -33.86
CA THR A 8 1.79 -21.20 -33.52
C THR A 8 2.06 -19.76 -33.98
N ARG A 9 2.24 -18.85 -33.00
CA ARG A 9 3.28 -17.80 -33.07
C ARG A 9 3.74 -17.40 -31.67
N ALA A 10 4.80 -18.06 -31.21
CA ALA A 10 5.56 -17.63 -30.05
C ALA A 10 6.29 -16.33 -30.42
N ILE A 11 5.82 -15.19 -29.90
CA ILE A 11 6.58 -13.94 -29.93
C ILE A 11 7.51 -14.00 -28.74
N ALA A 12 8.74 -14.44 -28.98
CA ALA A 12 9.84 -14.27 -28.04
C ALA A 12 10.03 -12.77 -27.80
N ARG A 13 9.59 -12.27 -26.64
CA ARG A 13 9.96 -10.93 -26.17
C ARG A 13 11.42 -11.00 -25.75
N SER A 14 12.32 -10.60 -26.63
CA SER A 14 13.69 -10.27 -26.26
C SER A 14 13.67 -9.03 -25.38
N TRP A 15 13.77 -9.21 -24.06
CA TRP A 15 14.08 -8.13 -23.13
C TRP A 15 15.56 -7.75 -23.30
N THR A 16 15.82 -6.73 -24.11
CA THR A 16 17.05 -5.96 -24.03
C THR A 16 16.94 -5.03 -22.82
N PRO A 17 17.84 -5.08 -21.82
CA PRO A 17 17.83 -4.11 -20.75
C PRO A 17 18.24 -2.75 -21.32
N HIS A 18 17.29 -1.83 -21.45
CA HIS A 18 17.59 -0.43 -21.69
C HIS A 18 18.33 0.12 -20.47
N ARG A 19 19.66 0.28 -20.62
CA ARG A 19 20.47 1.03 -19.66
C ARG A 19 20.04 2.49 -19.72
N PHE A 20 19.39 2.97 -18.66
CA PHE A 20 19.15 4.39 -18.46
C PHE A 20 20.49 5.15 -18.45
N PRO A 21 20.57 6.35 -19.06
CA PRO A 21 21.77 7.17 -18.93
C PRO A 21 21.91 7.57 -17.47
N ALA A 22 23.02 7.17 -16.84
CA ALA A 22 23.39 7.65 -15.53
C ALA A 22 23.54 9.17 -15.60
N ALA A 23 22.61 9.90 -14.97
CA ALA A 23 22.74 11.32 -14.75
C ALA A 23 23.97 11.55 -13.86
N ARG A 24 25.08 11.97 -14.47
CA ARG A 24 26.22 12.53 -13.73
C ARG A 24 25.74 13.81 -13.05
N ALA A 25 25.51 13.73 -11.74
CA ALA A 25 25.45 14.91 -10.89
C ALA A 25 26.82 15.59 -10.92
N CYS A 26 26.94 16.66 -11.72
CA CYS A 26 28.08 17.58 -11.66
C CYS A 26 27.77 18.66 -10.62
N THR A 27 27.99 18.36 -9.35
CA THR A 27 28.15 19.40 -8.32
C THR A 27 29.64 19.72 -8.20
N ALA A 28 30.14 20.61 -9.05
CA ALA A 28 31.39 21.31 -8.79
C ALA A 28 31.06 22.59 -8.04
N ALA A 29 31.05 22.52 -6.70
CA ALA A 29 31.09 23.71 -5.86
C ALA A 29 32.50 24.31 -5.95
N LEU A 30 32.72 25.21 -6.91
CA LEU A 30 33.88 26.10 -6.91
C LEU A 30 33.51 27.35 -6.14
N GLN A 31 33.82 27.33 -4.85
CA GLN A 31 33.79 28.48 -3.97
C GLN A 31 34.98 29.38 -4.31
N GLN A 32 34.80 30.31 -5.24
CA GLN A 32 35.76 31.40 -5.44
C GLN A 32 35.42 32.54 -4.48
N SER A 33 36.07 32.55 -3.32
CA SER A 33 36.23 33.76 -2.54
C SER A 33 37.11 34.73 -3.33
N ARG A 34 36.49 35.76 -3.91
CA ARG A 34 37.22 36.94 -4.39
C ARG A 34 36.76 38.13 -3.55
N SER A 35 37.65 38.56 -2.65
CA SER A 35 37.57 39.87 -2.01
C SER A 35 37.46 40.93 -3.10
N ALA A 36 36.36 41.68 -3.11
CA ALA A 36 36.19 42.86 -3.93
C ALA A 36 36.40 44.10 -3.05
N SER A 37 37.63 44.31 -2.59
CA SER A 37 38.07 45.64 -2.17
C SER A 37 38.54 46.40 -3.41
N GLU A 38 37.82 47.48 -3.72
CA GLU A 38 38.21 48.57 -4.61
C GLU A 38 38.31 48.23 -6.11
N VAL A 39 37.18 48.35 -6.82
CA VAL A 39 37.17 48.55 -8.28
C VAL A 39 36.76 49.99 -8.55
N SER A 40 37.77 50.80 -8.87
CA SER A 40 37.61 52.12 -9.46
C SER A 40 36.79 52.06 -10.75
N THR A 41 35.91 53.03 -10.91
CA THR A 41 35.15 53.28 -12.13
C THR A 41 36.11 53.55 -13.29
N THR A 42 35.90 52.84 -14.40
CA THR A 42 36.64 52.86 -15.69
C THR A 42 37.77 51.83 -15.81
N SER A 43 37.46 50.66 -16.38
CA SER A 43 38.47 49.73 -16.89
C SER A 43 38.61 49.91 -18.41
N SER A 44 39.51 50.79 -18.84
CA SER A 44 40.07 50.73 -20.20
C SER A 44 41.49 50.20 -20.07
N PHE A 45 41.73 48.97 -20.54
CA PHE A 45 43.09 48.45 -20.68
C PHE A 45 43.54 48.72 -22.11
N ASP A 46 44.47 49.65 -22.28
CA ASP A 46 45.04 50.01 -23.57
C ASP A 46 46.40 49.32 -23.74
N SER A 47 46.53 48.46 -24.74
CA SER A 47 47.76 47.67 -24.95
C SER A 47 48.74 48.42 -25.86
N PRO A 48 50.06 48.38 -25.60
CA PRO A 48 51.05 49.17 -26.35
C PRO A 48 51.39 48.58 -27.73
N PHE A 49 50.83 47.43 -28.11
CA PHE A 49 51.06 46.78 -29.40
C PHE A 49 50.02 47.24 -30.42
N LYS A 50 50.25 48.39 -31.04
CA LYS A 50 49.38 48.97 -32.08
C LYS A 50 49.67 48.31 -33.44
N GLY A 51 49.14 47.10 -33.65
CA GLY A 51 49.19 46.38 -34.92
C GLY A 51 47.83 46.35 -35.63
N GLY A 52 47.71 47.04 -36.76
CA GLY A 52 46.71 46.75 -37.81
C GLY A 52 45.24 47.03 -37.49
N ALA A 53 44.80 48.26 -37.74
CA ALA A 53 43.39 48.63 -37.78
C ALA A 53 42.67 47.96 -38.97
N SER A 54 41.94 46.86 -38.76
CA SER A 54 40.85 46.39 -39.65
C SER A 54 40.08 45.17 -39.08
N GLY A 55 39.67 45.25 -37.81
CA GLY A 55 38.76 44.27 -37.20
C GLY A 55 38.29 44.85 -35.88
N SER A 56 36.98 44.85 -35.63
CA SER A 56 36.38 45.37 -34.40
C SER A 56 37.19 44.93 -33.16
N GLU A 57 37.63 45.88 -32.33
CA GLU A 57 38.27 45.60 -31.04
C GLU A 57 37.42 44.58 -30.26
N THR A 58 37.89 43.35 -30.19
CA THR A 58 37.16 42.24 -29.57
C THR A 58 37.06 42.38 -28.05
N THR A 59 37.82 43.30 -27.47
CA THR A 59 37.85 43.65 -26.05
C THR A 59 36.80 44.70 -25.66
N LYS A 60 36.14 45.37 -26.62
CA LYS A 60 35.10 46.37 -26.33
C LYS A 60 33.74 45.70 -26.19
N ILE A 61 33.33 45.45 -24.95
CA ILE A 61 32.04 44.83 -24.62
C ILE A 61 30.89 45.76 -25.08
N PRO A 62 29.90 45.27 -25.84
CA PRO A 62 28.75 46.07 -26.24
C PRO A 62 27.89 46.48 -25.02
N SER A 63 27.11 47.55 -25.15
CA SER A 63 26.29 48.05 -24.04
C SER A 63 25.10 47.13 -23.76
N PHE A 64 25.01 46.64 -22.52
CA PHE A 64 23.87 45.87 -22.00
C PHE A 64 22.97 46.69 -21.08
N ALA A 65 23.04 48.02 -21.13
CA ALA A 65 22.30 48.90 -20.22
C ALA A 65 20.77 48.68 -20.26
N ALA A 66 20.22 48.27 -21.40
CA ALA A 66 18.80 47.93 -21.56
C ALA A 66 18.38 46.66 -20.81
N TYR A 67 19.31 45.74 -20.53
CA TYR A 67 19.06 44.43 -19.92
C TYR A 67 19.52 44.34 -18.46
N ARG A 68 20.31 45.31 -17.99
CA ARG A 68 20.83 45.33 -16.62
C ARG A 68 19.77 45.85 -15.66
N ASN A 69 19.63 45.19 -14.51
CA ASN A 69 18.82 45.74 -13.44
C ASN A 69 19.41 47.09 -12.97
N LYS A 70 18.54 48.08 -12.75
CA LYS A 70 18.91 49.44 -12.32
C LYS A 70 19.22 49.54 -10.82
N GLY A 71 18.90 48.52 -10.02
CA GLY A 71 19.24 48.44 -8.60
C GLY A 71 20.73 48.20 -8.35
N SER A 72 21.24 48.69 -7.21
CA SER A 72 22.65 48.53 -6.80
C SER A 72 22.97 47.17 -6.18
N SER A 73 21.96 46.41 -5.74
CA SER A 73 22.11 45.12 -5.07
C SER A 73 21.66 43.96 -5.96
N GLU A 74 22.48 42.92 -6.02
CA GLU A 74 22.20 41.69 -6.75
C GLU A 74 21.16 40.78 -6.03
N ASN A 75 20.93 41.02 -4.74
CA ASN A 75 20.13 40.11 -3.90
C ASN A 75 18.64 40.13 -4.25
N GLY A 76 18.06 41.29 -4.58
CA GLY A 76 16.64 41.41 -4.91
C GLY A 76 16.22 40.53 -6.10
N PRO A 77 16.89 40.64 -7.26
CA PRO A 77 16.61 39.81 -8.44
C PRO A 77 16.85 38.32 -8.22
N LYS A 78 17.88 37.96 -7.44
CA LYS A 78 18.16 36.57 -7.06
C LYS A 78 17.04 35.96 -6.21
N VAL A 79 16.61 36.67 -5.16
CA VAL A 79 15.51 36.21 -4.28
C VAL A 79 14.21 36.08 -5.07
N PHE A 80 13.90 37.04 -5.95
CA PHE A 80 12.74 36.93 -6.84
C PHE A 80 12.83 35.70 -7.76
N SER A 81 14.00 35.44 -8.35
CA SER A 81 14.22 34.28 -9.23
C SER A 81 14.08 32.96 -8.46
N TYR A 82 14.65 32.85 -7.26
CA TYR A 82 14.50 31.68 -6.39
C TYR A 82 13.07 31.49 -5.91
N PHE A 83 12.35 32.57 -5.63
CA PHE A 83 10.94 32.50 -5.28
C PHE A 83 10.10 31.96 -6.45
N MET A 84 10.34 32.42 -7.68
CA MET A 84 9.61 31.92 -8.86
C MET A 84 9.93 30.44 -9.16
N VAL A 85 11.21 30.03 -9.07
CA VAL A 85 11.59 28.62 -9.24
C VAL A 85 11.07 27.76 -8.09
N GLY A 86 11.14 28.25 -6.86
CA GLY A 86 10.65 27.54 -5.67
C GLY A 86 9.13 27.33 -5.69
N THR A 87 8.36 28.35 -6.07
CA THR A 87 6.90 28.24 -6.23
C THR A 87 6.52 27.29 -7.36
N MET A 88 7.18 27.38 -8.51
CA MET A 88 7.00 26.43 -9.62
C MET A 88 7.33 24.98 -9.19
N GLY A 89 8.44 24.79 -8.46
CA GLY A 89 8.83 23.50 -7.92
C GLY A 89 7.81 22.94 -6.93
N ALA A 90 7.28 23.78 -6.04
CA ALA A 90 6.24 23.39 -5.09
C ALA A 90 4.94 22.95 -5.80
N LEU A 91 4.46 23.73 -6.77
CA LEU A 91 3.27 23.37 -7.56
C LEU A 91 3.48 22.09 -8.36
N SER A 92 4.66 21.93 -8.96
CA SER A 92 5.03 20.72 -9.70
C SER A 92 5.05 19.49 -8.79
N ALA A 93 5.60 19.61 -7.58
CA ALA A 93 5.62 18.52 -6.60
C ALA A 93 4.19 18.13 -6.15
N LEU A 94 3.30 19.11 -5.95
CA LEU A 94 1.89 18.84 -5.63
C LEU A 94 1.17 18.14 -6.78
N GLY A 95 1.39 18.58 -8.02
CA GLY A 95 0.83 17.94 -9.21
C GLY A 95 1.33 16.50 -9.38
N ALA A 96 2.62 16.27 -9.17
CA ALA A 96 3.21 14.93 -9.20
C ALA A 96 2.62 14.03 -8.12
N LYS A 97 2.48 14.54 -6.88
CA LYS A 97 1.85 13.79 -5.77
C LYS A 97 0.42 13.40 -6.11
N ALA A 98 -0.40 14.35 -6.57
CA ALA A 98 -1.79 14.09 -6.94
C ALA A 98 -1.89 13.01 -8.03
N THR A 99 -1.05 13.13 -9.06
CA THR A 99 -1.01 12.14 -10.16
C THR A 99 -0.67 10.75 -9.63
N VAL A 100 0.39 10.60 -8.83
CA VAL A 100 0.77 9.30 -8.26
C VAL A 100 -0.33 8.75 -7.35
N GLN A 101 -0.94 9.60 -6.53
CA GLN A 101 -2.03 9.22 -5.64
C GLN A 101 -3.23 8.68 -6.42
N ASP A 102 -3.63 9.32 -7.51
CA ASP A 102 -4.76 8.88 -8.33
C ASP A 102 -4.52 7.50 -8.95
N PHE A 103 -3.30 7.25 -9.46
CA PHE A 103 -2.93 5.91 -9.95
C PHE A 103 -2.96 4.84 -8.84
N LEU A 104 -2.52 5.19 -7.63
CA LEU A 104 -2.54 4.27 -6.49
C LEU A 104 -3.97 3.96 -6.03
N VAL A 105 -4.83 4.97 -5.93
CA VAL A 105 -6.25 4.79 -5.54
C VAL A 105 -7.00 4.01 -6.62
N ASN A 106 -6.68 4.21 -7.89
CA ASN A 106 -7.27 3.43 -8.99
C ASN A 106 -6.90 1.92 -8.92
N MET A 107 -5.78 1.56 -8.31
CA MET A 107 -5.38 0.17 -8.05
C MET A 107 -5.86 -0.36 -6.69
N SER A 108 -6.48 0.49 -5.86
CA SER A 108 -7.02 0.10 -4.55
C SER A 108 -8.41 -0.54 -4.68
N ALA A 109 -8.99 -0.99 -3.55
CA ALA A 109 -10.30 -1.62 -3.54
C ALA A 109 -11.39 -0.67 -4.08
N SER A 110 -12.23 -1.16 -5.00
CA SER A 110 -13.32 -0.38 -5.59
C SER A 110 -14.50 -0.21 -4.61
N ALA A 111 -15.32 0.82 -4.85
CA ALA A 111 -16.47 1.15 -4.00
C ALA A 111 -17.49 0.01 -3.89
N ASP A 112 -17.67 -0.80 -4.95
CA ASP A 112 -18.59 -1.95 -4.93
C ASP A 112 -18.12 -3.05 -3.96
N VAL A 113 -16.80 -3.30 -3.89
CA VAL A 113 -16.22 -4.24 -2.91
C VAL A 113 -16.35 -3.71 -1.49
N LEU A 114 -16.29 -2.39 -1.30
CA LEU A 114 -16.53 -1.74 0.00
C LEU A 114 -18.02 -1.71 0.37
N ALA A 115 -18.93 -1.68 -0.60
CA ALA A 115 -20.38 -1.69 -0.35
C ALA A 115 -20.86 -3.05 0.18
N GLN A 116 -20.16 -4.14 -0.12
CA GLN A 116 -20.38 -5.48 0.46
C GLN A 116 -19.91 -5.59 1.93
N ALA A 117 -19.84 -4.46 2.66
CA ALA A 117 -19.35 -4.40 4.04
C ALA A 117 -20.26 -5.11 5.03
N LYS A 118 -21.57 -5.12 4.81
CA LYS A 118 -22.55 -5.72 5.72
C LYS A 118 -23.33 -6.82 5.03
N VAL A 119 -23.36 -7.99 5.66
CA VAL A 119 -24.17 -9.13 5.21
C VAL A 119 -25.13 -9.50 6.32
N GLU A 120 -26.41 -9.55 5.99
CA GLU A 120 -27.47 -10.02 6.87
C GLU A 120 -27.73 -11.49 6.59
N ILE A 121 -27.77 -12.31 7.64
CA ILE A 121 -28.02 -13.75 7.55
C ILE A 121 -29.18 -14.09 8.46
N ASP A 122 -30.12 -14.86 7.91
CA ASP A 122 -31.22 -15.46 8.65
C ASP A 122 -30.73 -16.71 9.40
N LEU A 123 -30.83 -16.67 10.72
CA LEU A 123 -30.41 -17.72 11.64
C LEU A 123 -31.41 -18.89 11.66
N ALA A 124 -32.70 -18.63 11.36
CA ALA A 124 -33.73 -19.66 11.36
C ALA A 124 -33.52 -20.73 10.27
N ALA A 125 -32.78 -20.38 9.22
CA ALA A 125 -32.42 -21.30 8.14
C ALA A 125 -31.34 -22.33 8.51
N ILE A 126 -30.64 -22.15 9.65
CA ILE A 126 -29.48 -22.96 10.05
C ILE A 126 -29.89 -23.96 11.14
N PRO A 127 -30.03 -25.26 10.81
CA PRO A 127 -30.34 -26.27 11.82
C PRO A 127 -29.16 -26.46 12.78
N GLU A 128 -29.46 -26.90 14.00
CA GLU A 128 -28.47 -27.22 15.02
C GLU A 128 -27.46 -28.28 14.55
N GLY A 129 -26.19 -28.10 14.95
CA GLY A 129 -25.08 -28.99 14.61
C GLY A 129 -24.57 -28.86 13.18
N LYS A 130 -25.09 -27.93 12.36
CA LYS A 130 -24.61 -27.70 10.99
C LYS A 130 -23.74 -26.45 10.88
N ASN A 131 -22.77 -26.55 9.97
CA ASN A 131 -21.88 -25.46 9.55
C ASN A 131 -22.36 -24.88 8.22
N VAL A 132 -22.54 -23.56 8.19
CA VAL A 132 -22.79 -22.81 6.95
C VAL A 132 -21.59 -21.94 6.65
N ILE A 133 -21.21 -21.90 5.37
CA ILE A 133 -20.11 -21.08 4.87
C ILE A 133 -20.71 -20.01 3.97
N ILE A 134 -20.58 -18.76 4.37
CA ILE A 134 -20.96 -17.61 3.55
C ILE A 134 -19.71 -16.85 3.10
N LYS A 135 -19.85 -16.01 2.08
CA LYS A 135 -18.78 -15.14 1.60
C LYS A 135 -19.02 -13.71 2.07
N TRP A 136 -18.08 -13.15 2.83
CA TRP A 136 -18.09 -11.75 3.31
C TRP A 136 -16.75 -11.09 2.99
N ARG A 137 -16.75 -9.93 2.32
CA ARG A 137 -15.53 -9.22 1.88
C ARG A 137 -14.51 -10.10 1.15
N GLY A 138 -14.99 -11.09 0.39
CA GLY A 138 -14.15 -12.07 -0.30
C GLY A 138 -13.56 -13.19 0.58
N LYS A 139 -13.73 -13.13 1.90
CA LYS A 139 -13.31 -14.15 2.86
C LYS A 139 -14.50 -15.08 3.18
N PRO A 140 -14.28 -16.39 3.40
CA PRO A 140 -15.32 -17.26 3.93
C PRO A 140 -15.57 -16.93 5.41
N VAL A 141 -16.82 -16.91 5.82
CA VAL A 141 -17.24 -16.83 7.22
C VAL A 141 -17.94 -18.14 7.56
N PHE A 142 -17.50 -18.76 8.64
CA PHE A 142 -18.11 -19.95 9.20
C PHE A 142 -19.13 -19.54 10.25
N ILE A 143 -20.35 -20.01 10.06
CA ILE A 143 -21.46 -19.86 11.00
C ILE A 143 -21.85 -21.27 11.41
N ARG A 144 -21.64 -21.61 12.68
CA ARG A 144 -22.05 -22.88 13.27
C ARG A 144 -23.13 -22.64 14.31
N HIS A 145 -24.23 -23.36 14.18
CA HIS A 145 -25.20 -23.51 15.26
C HIS A 145 -24.72 -24.67 16.15
N ARG A 146 -24.11 -24.34 17.29
CA ARG A 146 -23.49 -25.31 18.19
C ARG A 146 -24.54 -26.03 19.03
N THR A 147 -24.29 -27.30 19.32
CA THR A 147 -25.11 -28.08 20.26
C THR A 147 -24.68 -27.80 21.71
N GLU A 148 -25.54 -28.09 22.69
CA GLU A 148 -25.18 -27.95 24.11
C GLU A 148 -23.95 -28.79 24.52
N ALA A 149 -23.75 -29.94 23.87
CA ALA A 149 -22.59 -30.78 24.10
C ALA A 149 -21.29 -30.11 23.62
N GLU A 150 -21.34 -29.45 22.46
CA GLU A 150 -20.21 -28.71 21.88
C GLU A 150 -19.85 -27.46 22.68
N ILE A 151 -20.85 -26.77 23.23
CA ILE A 151 -20.64 -25.61 24.10
C ILE A 151 -19.90 -26.04 25.37
N LYS A 152 -20.34 -27.14 26.01
CA LYS A 152 -19.64 -27.71 27.18
C LYS A 152 -18.23 -28.15 26.84
N GLU A 153 -18.00 -28.78 25.70
CA GLU A 153 -16.64 -29.15 25.26
C GLU A 153 -15.74 -27.92 25.06
N ALA A 154 -16.28 -26.82 24.52
CA ALA A 154 -15.55 -25.57 24.32
C ALA A 154 -15.12 -24.95 25.66
N ASP A 155 -16.01 -24.96 26.65
CA ASP A 155 -15.82 -24.40 27.99
C ASP A 155 -14.90 -25.27 28.87
N ASP A 156 -15.04 -26.60 28.79
CA ASP A 156 -14.25 -27.56 29.58
C ASP A 156 -12.80 -27.71 29.06
N THR A 157 -12.54 -27.21 27.85
CA THR A 157 -11.19 -27.20 27.27
C THR A 157 -10.28 -26.26 28.06
N LYS A 158 -9.11 -26.75 28.48
CA LYS A 158 -8.04 -25.99 29.15
C LYS A 158 -7.41 -24.93 28.23
N TRP A 159 -8.11 -23.82 28.04
CA TRP A 159 -7.76 -22.76 27.10
C TRP A 159 -6.48 -22.02 27.49
N GLU A 160 -6.12 -21.99 28.77
CA GLU A 160 -4.89 -21.37 29.30
C GLU A 160 -3.62 -22.02 28.77
N SER A 161 -3.70 -23.32 28.46
CA SER A 161 -2.57 -24.11 27.96
C SER A 161 -2.40 -24.02 26.45
N LEU A 162 -3.31 -23.36 25.75
CA LEU A 162 -3.26 -23.20 24.31
C LEU A 162 -2.22 -22.16 23.93
N ARG A 163 -1.77 -22.24 22.67
CA ARG A 163 -0.81 -21.28 22.10
C ARG A 163 -1.34 -19.85 22.08
N ASP A 164 -2.66 -19.70 21.90
CA ASP A 164 -3.37 -18.42 21.94
C ASP A 164 -4.51 -18.56 22.96
N PRO A 165 -4.24 -18.25 24.25
CA PRO A 165 -5.20 -18.43 25.33
C PRO A 165 -6.40 -17.50 25.19
N GLN A 166 -7.57 -18.07 24.90
CA GLN A 166 -8.82 -17.32 24.82
C GLN A 166 -9.99 -18.20 25.31
N PRO A 167 -10.78 -17.74 26.29
CA PRO A 167 -11.99 -18.46 26.70
C PRO A 167 -13.07 -18.35 25.62
N ASP A 168 -14.03 -19.29 25.61
CA ASP A 168 -15.10 -19.29 24.61
C ASP A 168 -16.01 -18.06 24.73
N SER A 169 -16.27 -17.61 25.96
CA SER A 169 -17.06 -16.40 26.28
C SER A 169 -16.56 -15.13 25.61
N ASP A 170 -15.26 -15.04 25.32
CA ASP A 170 -14.66 -13.85 24.69
C ASP A 170 -14.75 -13.92 23.17
N ARG A 171 -15.11 -15.09 22.61
CA ARG A 171 -15.17 -15.35 21.17
C ARG A 171 -16.60 -15.29 20.63
N VAL A 172 -17.58 -15.58 21.47
CA VAL A 172 -18.99 -15.62 21.09
C VAL A 172 -19.82 -14.67 21.96
N LYS A 173 -20.79 -13.99 21.35
CA LYS A 173 -21.78 -13.18 22.10
C LYS A 173 -22.94 -14.03 22.63
N LYS A 174 -23.37 -15.01 21.82
CA LYS A 174 -24.42 -15.98 22.12
C LYS A 174 -23.81 -17.39 21.98
N PRO A 175 -23.79 -18.23 23.02
CA PRO A 175 -23.03 -19.49 23.03
C PRO A 175 -23.50 -20.50 21.97
N GLU A 176 -24.76 -20.45 21.56
CA GLU A 176 -25.31 -21.28 20.49
C GLU A 176 -24.77 -20.91 19.09
N TRP A 177 -24.28 -19.68 18.89
CA TRP A 177 -23.79 -19.19 17.61
C TRP A 177 -22.30 -18.95 17.61
N LEU A 178 -21.55 -19.78 16.89
CA LEU A 178 -20.15 -19.52 16.59
C LEU A 178 -20.03 -18.90 15.21
N ILE A 179 -19.53 -17.66 15.17
CA ILE A 179 -19.32 -16.89 13.95
C ILE A 179 -17.86 -16.50 13.88
N MET A 180 -17.15 -16.98 12.86
CA MET A 180 -15.71 -16.74 12.70
C MET A 180 -15.28 -16.70 11.25
N LEU A 181 -14.15 -16.07 10.97
CA LEU A 181 -13.54 -16.08 9.64
C LEU A 181 -12.91 -17.44 9.36
N GLY A 182 -13.31 -18.06 8.25
CA GLY A 182 -12.77 -19.32 7.75
C GLY A 182 -11.41 -19.17 7.09
N VAL A 183 -10.54 -18.31 7.62
CA VAL A 183 -9.22 -18.00 7.08
C VAL A 183 -8.17 -18.46 8.08
N CYS A 184 -7.44 -19.53 7.72
CA CYS A 184 -6.39 -20.08 8.55
C CYS A 184 -5.29 -19.03 8.79
N THR A 185 -4.94 -18.80 10.06
CA THR A 185 -3.97 -17.76 10.47
C THR A 185 -2.53 -18.07 10.09
N HIS A 186 -2.26 -19.25 9.51
CA HIS A 186 -0.96 -19.57 8.94
C HIS A 186 -0.70 -18.78 7.63
N LEU A 187 -1.44 -19.11 6.57
CA LEU A 187 -1.24 -18.55 5.21
C LEU A 187 -2.57 -18.31 4.47
N GLY A 188 -3.70 -18.28 5.19
CA GLY A 188 -4.99 -17.88 4.63
C GLY A 188 -5.78 -18.97 3.89
N CYS A 189 -5.36 -20.24 3.94
CA CYS A 189 -6.17 -21.35 3.44
C CYS A 189 -7.51 -21.48 4.19
N VAL A 190 -8.51 -22.07 3.53
CA VAL A 190 -9.82 -22.34 4.14
C VAL A 190 -9.80 -23.66 4.89
N PRO A 191 -10.01 -23.68 6.23
CA PRO A 191 -10.15 -24.92 6.98
C PRO A 191 -11.43 -25.68 6.59
N ILE A 192 -11.37 -27.01 6.58
CA ILE A 192 -12.50 -27.90 6.36
C ILE A 192 -13.21 -28.11 7.71
N GLY A 193 -14.52 -27.91 7.77
CA GLY A 193 -15.31 -28.14 8.99
C GLY A 193 -15.59 -29.62 9.25
N GLU A 194 -15.90 -29.95 10.51
CA GLU A 194 -16.15 -31.32 11.00
C GLU A 194 -14.98 -32.27 10.69
N ALA A 195 -13.76 -31.73 10.74
CA ALA A 195 -12.55 -32.46 10.38
C ALA A 195 -11.41 -32.15 11.35
N GLY A 196 -10.50 -33.12 11.46
CA GLY A 196 -9.31 -33.06 12.31
C GLY A 196 -9.51 -33.65 13.71
N ASP A 197 -8.40 -33.81 14.41
CA ASP A 197 -8.29 -34.51 15.70
C ASP A 197 -9.08 -33.89 16.88
N PHE A 198 -9.64 -32.68 16.74
CA PHE A 198 -10.25 -31.90 17.84
C PHE A 198 -11.70 -31.47 17.59
N GLY A 199 -12.44 -32.20 16.73
CA GLY A 199 -13.89 -31.98 16.56
C GLY A 199 -14.31 -30.67 15.90
N GLY A 200 -13.37 -29.82 15.47
CA GLY A 200 -13.64 -28.52 14.86
C GLY A 200 -13.28 -28.47 13.38
N TRP A 201 -12.16 -27.81 13.07
CA TRP A 201 -11.72 -27.56 11.69
C TRP A 201 -10.29 -28.03 11.42
N PHE A 202 -10.07 -28.49 10.18
CA PHE A 202 -8.75 -28.92 9.72
C PHE A 202 -8.31 -28.15 8.48
N CYS A 203 -7.13 -27.53 8.54
CA CYS A 203 -6.50 -26.88 7.41
C CYS A 203 -5.57 -27.86 6.66
N PRO A 204 -5.92 -28.30 5.44
CA PRO A 204 -5.17 -29.31 4.70
C PRO A 204 -3.81 -28.81 4.18
N CYS A 205 -3.59 -27.49 4.13
CA CYS A 205 -2.38 -26.93 3.54
C CYS A 205 -1.11 -27.33 4.30
N HIS A 206 -1.14 -27.26 5.64
CA HIS A 206 0.02 -27.56 6.49
C HIS A 206 -0.39 -28.28 7.79
N GLY A 207 -1.59 -28.88 7.83
CA GLY A 207 -2.06 -29.68 8.96
C GLY A 207 -2.33 -28.89 10.24
N SER A 208 -2.94 -27.70 10.14
CA SER A 208 -3.39 -26.98 11.35
C SER A 208 -4.77 -27.47 11.79
N HIS A 209 -4.92 -27.78 13.07
CA HIS A 209 -6.18 -28.27 13.65
C HIS A 209 -6.74 -27.24 14.63
N TYR A 210 -8.01 -26.93 14.46
CA TYR A 210 -8.78 -26.04 15.31
C TYR A 210 -9.85 -26.82 16.06
N ASP A 211 -10.11 -26.44 17.30
CA ASP A 211 -11.20 -27.02 18.10
C ASP A 211 -12.57 -26.42 17.74
N ILE A 212 -13.62 -26.84 18.47
CA ILE A 212 -15.00 -26.41 18.25
C ILE A 212 -15.26 -24.91 18.50
N SER A 213 -14.32 -24.21 19.16
CA SER A 213 -14.36 -22.74 19.34
C SER A 213 -13.53 -22.01 18.26
N GLY A 214 -12.91 -22.77 17.35
CA GLY A 214 -12.00 -22.23 16.33
C GLY A 214 -10.63 -21.86 16.90
N ARG A 215 -10.24 -22.41 18.05
CA ARG A 215 -8.93 -22.16 18.67
C ARG A 215 -7.88 -23.12 18.13
N ILE A 216 -6.66 -22.63 17.92
CA ILE A 216 -5.59 -23.42 17.35
C ILE A 216 -5.05 -24.42 18.37
N ARG A 217 -5.08 -25.71 18.02
CA ARG A 217 -4.60 -26.82 18.88
C ARG A 217 -3.27 -27.39 18.41
N LYS A 218 -3.11 -27.55 17.10
CA LYS A 218 -1.96 -28.24 16.50
C LYS A 218 -1.61 -27.63 15.16
N GLY A 219 -0.33 -27.72 14.76
CA GLY A 219 0.16 -27.27 13.47
C GLY A 219 0.80 -25.88 13.50
N PRO A 220 1.20 -25.34 12.33
CA PRO A 220 2.00 -24.11 12.24
C PRO A 220 1.24 -22.80 12.42
N ALA A 221 -0.10 -22.80 12.36
CA ALA A 221 -0.89 -21.59 12.55
C ALA A 221 -0.60 -20.94 13.93
N PRO A 222 -0.28 -19.64 14.00
CA PRO A 222 0.13 -19.01 15.25
C PRO A 222 -1.04 -18.61 16.16
N LEU A 223 -2.21 -18.31 15.59
CA LEU A 223 -3.35 -17.69 16.28
C LEU A 223 -4.65 -18.47 16.06
N ASN A 224 -5.64 -18.23 16.93
CA ASN A 224 -7.01 -18.72 16.77
C ASN A 224 -7.69 -18.10 15.53
N LEU A 225 -8.78 -18.71 15.05
CA LEU A 225 -9.57 -18.11 13.96
C LEU A 225 -10.18 -16.79 14.43
N GLU A 226 -10.07 -15.77 13.58
CA GLU A 226 -10.54 -14.41 13.85
C GLU A 226 -12.07 -14.35 13.92
N ILE A 227 -12.60 -13.64 14.90
CA ILE A 227 -14.04 -13.38 15.04
C ILE A 227 -14.34 -12.05 14.34
N PRO A 228 -15.20 -12.01 13.29
CA PRO A 228 -15.58 -10.76 12.67
C PRO A 228 -16.45 -9.93 13.63
N GLU A 229 -16.56 -8.64 13.38
CA GLU A 229 -17.56 -7.82 14.07
C GLU A 229 -18.96 -8.19 13.55
N TYR A 230 -19.86 -8.56 14.46
CA TYR A 230 -21.23 -8.90 14.14
C TYR A 230 -22.18 -8.44 15.23
N ASP A 231 -23.44 -8.19 14.88
CA ASP A 231 -24.51 -7.82 15.82
C ASP A 231 -25.79 -8.61 15.53
N PHE A 232 -26.62 -8.78 16.56
CA PHE A 232 -27.94 -9.41 16.50
C PHE A 232 -29.01 -8.33 16.66
N PRO A 233 -29.40 -7.63 15.58
CA PRO A 233 -30.45 -6.61 15.65
C PRO A 233 -31.83 -7.21 15.97
N GLU A 234 -32.07 -8.44 15.54
CA GLU A 234 -33.27 -9.24 15.79
C GLU A 234 -32.81 -10.64 16.21
N ASP A 235 -33.64 -11.40 16.95
CA ASP A 235 -33.23 -12.74 17.42
C ASP A 235 -32.99 -13.74 16.28
N ASP A 236 -33.65 -13.56 15.15
CA ASP A 236 -33.54 -14.43 13.98
C ASP A 236 -32.52 -13.94 12.94
N LYS A 237 -31.87 -12.80 13.14
CA LYS A 237 -30.94 -12.22 12.15
C LYS A 237 -29.61 -11.84 12.76
N VAL A 238 -28.55 -12.14 12.04
CA VAL A 238 -27.21 -11.65 12.34
C VAL A 238 -26.71 -10.75 11.21
N VAL A 239 -26.11 -9.62 11.59
CA VAL A 239 -25.46 -8.70 10.66
C VAL A 239 -23.97 -8.76 10.91
N ILE A 240 -23.20 -9.05 9.87
CA ILE A 240 -21.74 -9.16 9.93
C ILE A 240 -21.13 -7.96 9.21
N GLY A 241 -20.38 -7.13 9.95
CA GLY A 241 -19.62 -5.96 9.46
C GLY A 241 -20.10 -4.59 9.91
#